data_AF-X1KHX8-F1
#
_entry.id   AF-X1KHX8-F1
#
_cell.length_a   1.000
_cell.length_b   1.000
_cell.length_c   1.000
_cell.angle_alpha   90.00
_cell.angle_beta   90.00
_cell.angle_gamma   90.00
#
_symmetry.space_group_name_H-M   'P 1'
#
loop_
_entity.id
_entity.type
_entity.pdbx_description
1 polymer ?
#
loop_
_entity_poly.entity_id
_entity_poly.type
_entity_poly.pdbx_seq_one_letter_code
_entity_poly.pdbx_strand_id
1 'polypeptide(L)'
;MNKSDYVIHTAANKFVDYIEYNPFQALNTNINGTINVIKAAMKEPSVEKVIFTSSDKSVEPTSTYGMTKALGEHLFLWASRVSEKVFTI
;
A
#
# COMPACT_ATOMS: atom_id res chain seq x y z
N MET A 1 -17.21 -10.57 22.07
CA MET A 1 -16.94 -10.94 20.66
C MET A 1 -16.43 -9.68 19.99
N ASN A 2 -15.14 -9.63 19.67
CA ASN A 2 -14.52 -8.42 19.12
C ASN A 2 -15.03 -8.22 17.68
N LYS A 3 -15.45 -7.00 17.34
CA LYS A 3 -15.70 -6.63 15.95
C LYS A 3 -14.38 -6.78 15.20
N SER A 4 -14.35 -7.59 14.15
CA SER A 4 -13.26 -7.60 13.20
C SER A 4 -13.29 -6.32 12.37
N ASP A 5 -12.15 -5.65 12.24
CA ASP A 5 -12.00 -4.41 11.51
C ASP A 5 -11.37 -4.65 10.13
N TYR A 6 -11.86 -3.90 9.15
CA TYR A 6 -11.33 -3.86 7.79
C TYR A 6 -10.62 -2.53 7.56
N VAL A 7 -9.44 -2.57 6.97
CA VAL A 7 -8.68 -1.38 6.60
C VAL A 7 -8.63 -1.26 5.08
N ILE A 8 -9.09 -0.12 4.55
CA ILE A 8 -8.96 0.20 3.13
C ILE A 8 -7.89 1.30 3.00
N HIS A 9 -6.71 0.92 2.52
CA HIS A 9 -5.59 1.83 2.32
C HIS A 9 -5.72 2.52 0.95
N THR A 10 -6.29 3.71 0.96
CA THR A 10 -6.55 4.54 -0.23
C THR A 10 -5.56 5.70 -0.39
N ALA A 11 -4.72 5.95 0.61
CA ALA A 11 -3.83 7.11 0.64
C ALA A 11 -2.62 6.90 -0.29
N ALA A 12 -2.46 7.79 -1.27
CA ALA A 12 -1.30 7.86 -2.15
C ALA A 12 -1.18 9.25 -2.79
N ASN A 13 0.05 9.67 -3.12
CA ASN A 13 0.27 10.77 -4.04
C ASN A 13 0.13 10.25 -5.48
N LYS A 14 -0.92 10.72 -6.17
CA LYS A 14 -1.31 10.30 -7.53
C LYS A 14 -1.12 11.38 -8.60
N PHE A 15 -0.53 12.53 -8.23
CA PHE A 15 -0.25 13.61 -9.18
C PHE A 15 1.03 13.29 -9.93
N VAL A 16 0.93 12.55 -11.03
CA VAL A 16 2.07 12.01 -11.79
C VAL A 16 3.10 13.08 -12.09
N ASP A 17 2.70 14.19 -12.72
CA ASP A 17 3.63 15.26 -13.10
C ASP A 17 4.37 15.83 -11.88
N TYR A 18 3.66 16.05 -10.77
CA TYR A 18 4.26 16.63 -9.56
C TYR A 18 5.33 15.71 -8.96
N ILE A 19 5.06 14.40 -8.90
CA ILE A 19 5.97 13.47 -8.24
C ILE A 19 7.16 13.04 -9.12
N GLU A 20 7.11 13.23 -10.44
CA GLU A 20 8.31 13.08 -11.27
C GLU A 20 9.38 14.11 -10.90
N TYR A 21 8.96 15.33 -10.56
CA TYR A 21 9.87 16.37 -10.06
C TYR A 21 10.12 16.27 -8.54
N ASN A 22 9.31 15.51 -7.81
CA ASN A 22 9.39 15.38 -6.34
C ASN A 22 9.27 13.92 -5.88
N PRO A 23 10.15 13.00 -6.32
CA PRO A 23 9.98 11.56 -6.15
C PRO A 23 10.00 11.14 -4.68
N PHE A 24 10.68 11.89 -3.81
CA PHE A 24 10.72 11.62 -2.38
C PHE A 24 9.33 11.71 -1.71
N GLN A 25 8.42 12.55 -2.22
CA GLN A 25 7.06 12.62 -1.70
C GLN A 25 6.28 11.32 -2.00
N ALA A 26 6.50 10.73 -3.17
CA ALA A 26 5.93 9.44 -3.54
C ALA A 26 6.53 8.32 -2.69
N LEU A 27 7.84 8.32 -2.46
CA LEU A 27 8.48 7.34 -1.56
C LEU A 27 7.91 7.43 -0.14
N ASN A 28 7.82 8.63 0.43
CA ASN A 28 7.32 8.82 1.79
C ASN A 28 5.86 8.40 1.94
N THR A 29 5.01 8.78 0.99
CA THR A 29 3.57 8.51 1.08
C THR A 29 3.24 7.10 0.60
N ASN A 30 3.65 6.75 -0.62
CA ASN A 30 3.20 5.53 -1.30
C ASN A 30 3.95 4.29 -0.81
N ILE A 31 5.21 4.42 -0.38
CA ILE A 31 6.03 3.29 0.09
C ILE A 31 6.09 3.26 1.61
N ASN A 32 6.68 4.29 2.24
CA ASN A 32 6.84 4.30 3.70
C ASN A 32 5.47 4.31 4.40
N GLY A 33 4.50 5.06 3.89
CA GLY A 33 3.11 5.03 4.38
C GLY A 33 2.48 3.64 4.28
N THR A 34 2.66 2.94 3.16
CA THR A 34 2.18 1.56 2.96
C THR A 34 2.85 0.58 3.94
N ILE A 35 4.17 0.69 4.15
CA ILE A 35 4.90 -0.10 5.15
C ILE A 35 4.35 0.15 6.55
N ASN A 36 4.04 1.40 6.89
CA ASN A 36 3.47 1.75 8.19
C ASN A 36 2.09 1.13 8.38
N VAL A 37 1.23 1.17 7.36
CA VAL A 37 -0.10 0.53 7.40
C VAL A 37 0.03 -0.99 7.59
N ILE A 38 0.92 -1.65 6.84
CA ILE A 38 1.17 -3.09 6.99
C ILE A 38 1.59 -3.41 8.42
N LYS A 39 2.61 -2.71 8.94
CA LYS A 39 3.12 -2.94 10.30
C LYS A 39 2.07 -2.67 11.37
N ALA A 40 1.26 -1.62 11.23
CA ALA A 40 0.20 -1.30 12.16
C ALA A 40 -0.91 -2.37 12.13
N ALA A 41 -1.37 -2.75 10.95
CA ALA A 41 -2.38 -3.79 10.78
C ALA A 41 -1.91 -5.13 11.34
N MET A 42 -0.64 -5.51 11.14
CA MET A 42 -0.07 -6.74 11.72
C MET A 42 -0.05 -6.73 13.25
N LYS A 43 0.11 -5.56 13.88
CA LYS A 43 0.16 -5.42 15.34
C LYS A 43 -1.22 -5.35 15.99
N GLU A 44 -2.22 -4.82 15.30
CA GLU A 44 -3.56 -4.60 15.84
C GLU A 44 -4.40 -5.89 15.81
N PRO A 45 -4.74 -6.54 16.93
CA PRO A 45 -5.43 -7.83 16.92
C PRO A 45 -6.83 -7.80 16.27
N SER A 46 -7.52 -6.65 16.27
CA SER A 46 -8.87 -6.55 15.68
C SER A 46 -8.89 -6.53 14.15
N VAL A 47 -7.77 -6.16 13.50
CA VAL A 47 -7.73 -6.05 12.03
C VAL A 47 -7.65 -7.43 11.39
N GLU A 48 -8.63 -7.79 10.57
CA GLU A 48 -8.68 -9.09 9.89
C GLU A 48 -8.16 -9.00 8.45
N LYS A 49 -8.45 -7.88 7.78
CA LYS A 49 -8.17 -7.71 6.36
C LYS A 49 -7.81 -6.27 6.00
N VAL A 50 -6.81 -6.15 5.14
CA VAL A 50 -6.33 -4.88 4.60
C VAL A 50 -6.39 -4.92 3.08
N ILE A 51 -6.98 -3.89 2.49
CA ILE A 51 -7.18 -3.75 1.05
C ILE A 51 -6.35 -2.57 0.56
N PHE A 52 -5.47 -2.78 -0.41
CA PHE A 52 -4.63 -1.76 -1.02
C PHE A 52 -5.21 -1.26 -2.33
N THR A 53 -5.60 0.01 -2.40
CA THR A 53 -6.12 0.55 -3.68
C THR A 53 -4.97 0.77 -4.67
N SER A 54 -4.80 -0.09 -5.67
CA SER A 54 -3.78 0.10 -6.72
C SER A 54 -4.27 0.93 -7.93
N SER A 55 -3.62 0.84 -9.09
CA SER A 55 -3.96 1.51 -10.35
C SER A 55 -3.41 0.70 -11.52
N ASP A 56 -4.06 0.82 -12.68
CA ASP A 56 -3.56 0.42 -14.00
C ASP A 56 -2.08 0.77 -14.27
N LYS A 57 -1.58 1.86 -13.67
CA LYS A 57 -0.20 2.36 -13.85
C LYS A 57 0.86 1.50 -13.16
N SER A 58 0.46 0.52 -12.33
CA SER A 58 1.39 -0.47 -11.79
C SER A 58 1.81 -1.52 -12.82
N VAL A 59 1.02 -1.70 -13.88
CA VAL A 59 1.34 -2.61 -14.99
C VAL A 59 2.33 -1.91 -15.91
N GLU A 60 3.51 -2.51 -16.11
CA GLU A 60 4.61 -1.96 -16.93
C GLU A 60 4.88 -0.46 -16.63
N PRO A 61 5.26 -0.14 -15.39
CA PRO A 61 5.27 1.23 -14.91
C PRO A 61 6.35 2.07 -15.62
N THR A 62 5.93 3.19 -16.22
CA THR A 62 6.81 4.18 -16.86
C THR A 62 6.99 5.46 -16.04
N SER A 63 6.26 5.59 -14.93
CA SER A 63 6.28 6.75 -14.04
C SER A 63 6.69 6.36 -12.62
N THR A 64 7.23 7.32 -11.87
CA THR A 64 7.46 7.23 -10.43
C THR A 64 6.17 6.82 -9.70
N TYR A 65 5.01 7.31 -10.13
CA TYR A 65 3.72 6.90 -9.57
C TYR A 65 3.53 5.39 -9.75
N GLY A 66 3.57 4.94 -11.00
CA GLY A 66 3.37 3.54 -11.37
C GLY A 66 4.34 2.62 -10.63
N MET A 67 5.63 2.97 -10.62
CA MET A 67 6.67 2.21 -9.92
C MET A 67 6.36 2.07 -8.43
N THR A 68 5.91 3.15 -7.78
CA THR A 68 5.56 3.07 -6.35
C THR A 68 4.28 2.26 -6.10
N LYS A 69 3.32 2.25 -7.01
CA LYS A 69 2.12 1.41 -6.90
C LYS A 69 2.45 -0.07 -7.10
N ALA A 70 3.25 -0.40 -8.11
CA ALA A 70 3.74 -1.77 -8.33
C ALA A 70 4.52 -2.28 -7.10
N LEU A 71 5.42 -1.47 -6.54
CA LEU A 71 6.11 -1.84 -5.32
C LEU A 71 5.15 -2.01 -4.12
N GLY A 72 4.14 -1.14 -4.00
CA GLY A 72 3.08 -1.28 -2.99
C GLY A 72 2.31 -2.59 -3.09
N GLU A 73 1.98 -3.04 -4.30
CA GLU A 73 1.37 -4.35 -4.56
C GLU A 73 2.27 -5.49 -4.07
N HIS A 74 3.56 -5.45 -4.42
CA HIS A 74 4.53 -6.45 -3.95
C HIS A 74 4.66 -6.47 -2.43
N LEU A 75 4.60 -5.32 -1.76
CA LEU A 75 4.61 -5.23 -0.29
C LEU A 75 3.37 -5.88 0.32
N PHE A 76 2.19 -5.67 -0.26
CA PHE A 76 0.95 -6.32 0.20
C PHE A 76 0.95 -7.83 -0.05
N LEU A 77 1.43 -8.28 -1.20
CA LEU A 77 1.61 -9.70 -1.50
C LEU A 77 2.61 -10.36 -0.54
N TRP A 78 3.71 -9.69 -0.22
CA TRP A 78 4.65 -10.15 0.80
C TRP A 78 3.98 -10.23 2.18
N ALA A 79 3.26 -9.17 2.60
CA ALA A 79 2.55 -9.14 3.88
C ALA A 79 1.55 -10.30 4.00
N SER A 80 0.82 -10.62 2.92
CA SER A 80 -0.09 -11.77 2.87
C SER A 80 0.61 -13.12 3.02
N ARG A 81 1.91 -13.23 2.71
CA ARG A 81 2.68 -14.48 2.85
C ARG A 81 3.25 -14.67 4.26
N VAL A 82 3.46 -13.57 5.00
CA VAL A 82 4.12 -13.59 6.31
C VAL A 82 3.18 -13.30 7.48
N SER A 83 1.92 -12.98 7.21
CA SER A 83 0.89 -12.72 8.22
C SER A 83 -0.24 -13.73 8.13
N GLU A 84 -0.90 -14.00 9.26
CA GLU A 84 -2.19 -14.71 9.29
C GLU A 84 -3.36 -13.81 8.84
N LYS A 85 -3.14 -12.49 8.71
CA LYS A 85 -4.13 -11.52 8.23
C LYS A 85 -4.19 -11.50 6.71
N VAL A 86 -5.36 -11.15 6.16
CA VAL A 86 -5.56 -11.07 4.71
C VAL A 86 -5.09 -9.71 4.19
N PHE A 87 -4.02 -9.69 3.41
CA PHE A 87 -3.60 -8.50 2.64
C PHE A 87 -3.95 -8.71 1.16
N THR A 88 -4.69 -7.79 0.58
CA THR A 88 -5.15 -7.89 -0.82
C THR A 88 -5.07 -6.54 -1.53
N ILE A 89 -5.10 -6.56 -2.86
CA ILE A 89 -5.00 -5.40 -3.75
C ILE A 89 -6.38 -5.19 -4.38
#